data_AF-A0A9E4FCW4-F1
#
_entry.id   AF-A0A9E4FCW4-F1
#
_cell.length_a   1.000
_cell.length_b   1.000
_cell.length_c   1.000
_cell.angle_alpha   90.00
_cell.angle_beta   90.00
_cell.angle_gamma   90.00
#
_symmetry.space_group_name_H-M   'P 1'
#
loop_
_entity.id
_entity.type
_entity.pdbx_description
1 polymer ?
#
loop_
_entity_poly.entity_id
_entity_poly.type
_entity_poly.pdbx_seq_one_letter_code
_entity_poly.pdbx_strand_id
1 'polypeptide(L)'
;MALCLGIAAAGTSWVPALAETTVDVPLMRAAGHPTQQGFVRVTAVESGTIAIKAWNDAGDVESTSLSVVGGTTTHFNSDDLEFGNADKGIPRRIGSGFGDSYVQLTADFDFVATSYMRTNDGFLTGMGNILVPVDGEAFGTACVYEATIFNPASNTNQVSSLRIVERGGSDTAVSIYGTDDDGVTYGPVGLTVAANGARTVTSQQLENGDPDLDEMLADGTGKWRLAVATDGMIVVMNLLESPTGHLTNLGPVVLSAFSDGDDLETPQGCTGAPPHRLVAQPPAADVR
;
A
#
# COMPACT_ATOMS: atom_id res chain seq x y z
N MET A 1 -25.26 -40.47 -57.10
CA MET A 1 -25.47 -39.06 -56.74
C MET A 1 -25.38 -38.99 -55.21
N ALA A 2 -24.21 -38.68 -54.67
CA ALA A 2 -23.98 -38.52 -53.23
C ALA A 2 -23.33 -37.16 -53.04
N LEU A 3 -24.05 -36.27 -52.37
CA LEU A 3 -23.67 -34.88 -52.11
C LEU A 3 -22.84 -34.88 -50.81
N CYS A 4 -21.54 -34.59 -50.89
CA CYS A 4 -20.74 -34.26 -49.71
C CYS A 4 -21.04 -32.81 -49.32
N LEU A 5 -21.75 -32.60 -48.20
CA LEU A 5 -21.78 -31.31 -47.52
C LEU A 5 -20.55 -31.17 -46.64
N GLY A 6 -19.66 -30.24 -46.98
CA GLY A 6 -18.61 -29.77 -46.10
C GLY A 6 -19.18 -28.75 -45.10
N ILE A 7 -19.10 -29.06 -43.81
CA ILE A 7 -19.36 -28.09 -42.73
C ILE A 7 -18.05 -27.36 -42.47
N ALA A 8 -17.98 -26.07 -42.81
CA ALA A 8 -16.89 -25.20 -42.39
C ALA A 8 -17.14 -24.80 -40.92
N ALA A 9 -16.30 -25.29 -40.02
CA ALA A 9 -16.26 -24.81 -38.64
C ALA A 9 -15.58 -23.43 -38.62
N ALA A 10 -16.35 -22.38 -38.31
CA ALA A 10 -15.79 -21.07 -38.01
C ALA A 10 -15.08 -21.15 -36.65
N GLY A 11 -13.75 -21.23 -36.67
CA GLY A 11 -12.93 -21.13 -35.47
C GLY A 11 -12.96 -19.71 -34.94
N THR A 12 -13.70 -19.46 -33.87
CA THR A 12 -13.53 -18.28 -33.02
C THR A 12 -12.21 -18.42 -32.28
N SER A 13 -11.18 -17.70 -32.72
CA SER A 13 -9.93 -17.57 -31.96
C SER A 13 -10.23 -16.80 -30.67
N TRP A 14 -10.25 -17.52 -29.55
CA TRP A 14 -10.23 -16.91 -28.22
C TRP A 14 -8.82 -16.36 -28.00
N VAL A 15 -8.68 -15.04 -28.05
CA VAL A 15 -7.46 -14.37 -27.59
C VAL A 15 -7.68 -14.16 -26.08
N PRO A 16 -6.87 -14.76 -25.19
CA PRO A 16 -6.95 -14.44 -23.77
C PRO A 16 -6.72 -12.92 -23.63
N ALA A 17 -7.62 -12.24 -22.93
CA ALA A 17 -7.35 -10.88 -22.49
C ALA A 17 -6.04 -10.91 -21.68
N LEU A 18 -5.11 -10.01 -21.98
CA LEU A 18 -3.92 -9.84 -21.15
C LEU A 18 -4.38 -9.54 -19.72
N ALA A 19 -3.73 -10.17 -18.74
CA ALA A 19 -4.04 -9.92 -17.34
C ALA A 19 -3.68 -8.47 -17.02
N GLU A 20 -4.62 -7.74 -16.43
CA GLU A 20 -4.42 -6.38 -15.96
C GLU A 20 -3.36 -6.36 -14.85
N THR A 21 -2.31 -5.56 -15.01
CA THR A 21 -1.31 -5.31 -13.96
C THR A 21 -1.79 -4.14 -13.10
N THR A 22 -1.92 -4.37 -11.80
CA THR A 22 -2.23 -3.35 -10.80
C THR A 22 -1.12 -3.26 -9.76
N VAL A 23 -0.66 -2.04 -9.47
CA VAL A 23 0.33 -1.77 -8.41
C VAL A 23 -0.17 -0.66 -7.51
N ASP A 24 -0.05 -0.90 -6.21
CA ASP A 24 -0.50 -0.02 -5.15
C ASP A 24 0.66 0.75 -4.52
N VAL A 25 0.46 2.04 -4.28
CA VAL A 25 1.37 2.94 -3.56
C VAL A 25 0.64 3.41 -2.29
N PRO A 26 0.86 2.75 -1.14
CA PRO A 26 0.12 2.99 0.11
C PRO A 26 0.18 4.41 0.66
N LEU A 27 1.27 5.13 0.34
CA LEU A 27 1.49 6.52 0.72
C LEU A 27 2.18 7.27 -0.42
N MET A 28 1.48 8.27 -0.93
CA MET A 28 2.01 9.35 -1.74
C MET A 28 1.81 10.65 -0.97
N ARG A 29 2.90 11.21 -0.45
CA ARG A 29 2.84 12.44 0.35
C ARG A 29 2.43 13.63 -0.51
N ALA A 30 1.58 14.50 0.01
CA ALA A 30 1.14 15.72 -0.66
C ALA A 30 2.30 16.57 -1.18
N ALA A 31 2.11 17.24 -2.31
CA ALA A 31 3.09 18.16 -2.91
C ALA A 31 3.44 19.33 -1.98
N GLY A 32 2.47 19.80 -1.20
CA GLY A 32 2.65 20.90 -0.25
C GLY A 32 3.33 20.53 1.07
N HIS A 33 3.73 19.27 1.28
CA HIS A 33 4.34 18.86 2.55
C HIS A 33 5.72 19.53 2.73
N PRO A 34 6.01 20.14 3.90
CA PRO A 34 7.13 21.06 4.04
C PRO A 34 8.52 20.40 3.97
N THR A 35 8.61 19.12 4.32
CA THR A 35 9.89 18.41 4.53
C THR A 35 10.03 17.13 3.72
N GLN A 36 8.97 16.67 3.06
CA GLN A 36 8.90 15.36 2.43
C GLN A 36 8.20 15.45 1.08
N GLN A 37 8.62 14.60 0.15
CA GLN A 37 8.03 14.50 -1.18
C GLN A 37 7.92 13.04 -1.59
N GLY A 38 6.73 12.64 -2.07
CA GLY A 38 6.45 11.31 -2.62
C GLY A 38 7.06 11.11 -3.99
N PHE A 39 7.59 9.92 -4.25
CA PHE A 39 8.17 9.53 -5.54
C PHE A 39 7.69 8.14 -5.93
N VAL A 40 7.33 7.99 -7.20
CA VAL A 40 7.04 6.70 -7.83
C VAL A 40 7.95 6.52 -9.03
N ARG A 41 8.62 5.38 -9.10
CA ARG A 41 9.47 4.96 -10.22
C ARG A 41 8.82 3.76 -10.89
N VAL A 42 8.55 3.89 -12.18
CA VAL A 42 7.85 2.91 -13.02
C VAL A 42 8.79 2.42 -14.12
N THR A 43 8.92 1.11 -14.27
CA THR A 43 9.60 0.46 -15.39
C THR A 43 8.57 -0.35 -16.16
N ALA A 44 8.27 0.07 -17.39
CA ALA A 44 7.27 -0.57 -18.23
C ALA A 44 7.93 -1.59 -19.16
N VAL A 45 7.31 -2.76 -19.36
CA VAL A 45 7.76 -3.75 -20.35
C VAL A 45 7.39 -3.27 -21.76
N GLU A 46 6.22 -2.66 -21.91
CA GLU A 46 5.68 -2.18 -23.18
C GLU A 46 5.35 -0.68 -23.14
N SER A 47 5.27 -0.05 -24.31
CA SER A 47 4.81 1.33 -24.42
C SER A 47 3.30 1.37 -24.28
N GLY A 48 2.79 2.31 -23.49
CA GLY A 48 1.36 2.38 -23.23
C GLY A 48 0.99 3.51 -22.29
N THR A 49 -0.23 3.42 -21.77
CA THR A 49 -0.75 4.37 -20.78
C THR A 49 -1.13 3.60 -19.53
N ILE A 50 -0.59 4.01 -18.39
CA ILE A 50 -0.97 3.51 -17.08
C ILE A 50 -2.04 4.45 -16.52
N ALA A 51 -3.19 3.90 -16.17
CA ALA A 51 -4.22 4.63 -15.44
C ALA A 51 -3.76 4.86 -14.00
N ILE A 52 -3.94 6.08 -13.51
CA ILE A 52 -3.63 6.47 -12.13
C ILE A 52 -4.93 6.86 -11.45
N LYS A 53 -5.28 6.20 -10.35
CA LYS A 53 -6.32 6.64 -9.41
C LYS A 53 -5.67 6.97 -8.09
N ALA A 54 -6.03 8.10 -7.51
CA ALA A 54 -5.54 8.56 -6.22
C ALA A 54 -6.72 8.79 -5.29
N TRP A 55 -6.65 8.28 -4.06
CA TRP A 55 -7.62 8.54 -3.01
C TRP A 55 -6.94 9.32 -1.90
N ASN A 56 -7.53 10.42 -1.45
CA ASN A 56 -7.01 11.12 -0.29
C ASN A 56 -7.42 10.40 1.01
N ASP A 57 -6.91 10.87 2.15
CA ASP A 57 -7.21 10.28 3.45
C ASP A 57 -8.71 10.34 3.81
N ALA A 58 -9.49 11.26 3.22
CA ALA A 58 -10.94 11.36 3.40
C ALA A 58 -11.74 10.38 2.50
N GLY A 59 -11.09 9.73 1.53
CA GLY A 59 -11.71 8.82 0.57
C GLY A 59 -12.18 9.48 -0.73
N ASP A 60 -11.95 10.77 -0.93
CA ASP A 60 -12.19 11.43 -2.21
C ASP A 60 -11.24 10.87 -3.26
N VAL A 61 -11.71 10.68 -4.49
CA VAL A 61 -10.94 10.07 -5.58
C VAL A 61 -10.74 11.02 -6.75
N GLU A 62 -9.52 11.04 -7.26
CA GLU A 62 -9.15 11.72 -8.50
C GLU A 62 -8.38 10.76 -9.42
N SER A 63 -8.37 11.08 -10.72
CA SER A 63 -7.70 10.21 -11.70
C SER A 63 -6.91 10.98 -12.75
N THR A 64 -5.82 10.36 -13.19
CA THR A 64 -5.00 10.82 -14.29
C THR A 64 -4.35 9.61 -14.98
N SER A 65 -3.35 9.84 -15.81
CA SER A 65 -2.64 8.81 -16.55
C SER A 65 -1.17 9.13 -16.69
N LEU A 66 -0.35 8.09 -16.81
CA LEU A 66 1.07 8.17 -17.14
C LEU A 66 1.33 7.47 -18.48
N SER A 67 1.78 8.22 -19.48
CA SER A 67 2.32 7.65 -20.72
C SER A 67 3.74 7.14 -20.47
N VAL A 68 3.99 5.88 -20.86
CA VAL A 68 5.28 5.21 -20.68
C VAL A 68 5.80 4.65 -22.00
N VAL A 69 7.13 4.52 -22.08
CA VAL A 69 7.81 3.84 -23.20
C VAL A 69 8.34 2.49 -22.72
N GLY A 70 8.07 1.43 -23.47
CA GLY A 70 8.49 0.07 -23.15
C GLY A 70 10.00 -0.06 -23.05
N GLY A 71 10.46 -0.85 -22.08
CA GLY A 71 11.88 -1.04 -21.75
C GLY A 71 12.54 0.16 -21.09
N THR A 72 11.79 1.22 -20.74
CA THR A 72 12.32 2.41 -20.09
C THR A 72 11.77 2.58 -18.68
N THR A 73 12.48 3.38 -17.89
CA THR A 73 11.99 3.83 -16.59
C THR A 73 11.53 5.28 -16.69
N THR A 74 10.32 5.55 -16.23
CA THR A 74 9.82 6.91 -15.94
C THR A 74 9.60 7.06 -14.44
N HIS A 75 9.69 8.26 -13.91
CA HIS A 75 9.33 8.54 -12.53
C HIS A 75 8.49 9.80 -12.46
N PHE A 76 7.64 9.87 -11.45
CA PHE A 76 6.90 11.08 -11.11
C PHE A 76 6.91 11.29 -9.59
N ASN A 77 6.80 12.53 -9.16
CA ASN A 77 6.69 12.90 -7.76
C ASN A 77 5.31 13.50 -7.45
N SER A 78 5.11 13.96 -6.22
CA SER A 78 3.81 14.51 -5.82
C SER A 78 3.47 15.81 -6.53
N ASP A 79 4.47 16.63 -6.88
CA ASP A 79 4.23 17.83 -7.72
C ASP A 79 3.73 17.43 -9.11
N ASP A 80 4.39 16.46 -9.74
CA ASP A 80 4.01 15.97 -11.07
C ASP A 80 2.58 15.40 -11.06
N LEU A 81 2.18 14.74 -9.98
CA LEU A 81 0.84 14.17 -9.82
C LEU A 81 -0.23 15.26 -9.59
N GLU A 82 -0.01 16.16 -8.61
CA GLU A 82 -0.96 17.21 -8.22
C GLU A 82 -1.08 18.37 -9.22
N PHE A 83 0.00 18.68 -9.95
CA PHE A 83 0.06 19.80 -10.89
C PHE A 83 0.14 19.37 -12.36
N GLY A 84 0.43 18.09 -12.62
CA GLY A 84 0.65 17.57 -13.97
C GLY A 84 2.07 17.84 -14.46
N ASN A 85 2.58 16.95 -15.30
CA ASN A 85 3.86 17.11 -15.97
C ASN A 85 3.87 16.38 -17.31
N ALA A 86 3.52 17.11 -18.38
CA ALA A 86 3.44 16.54 -19.73
C ALA A 86 4.79 15.99 -20.22
N ASP A 87 5.91 16.60 -19.82
CA ASP A 87 7.26 16.15 -20.19
C ASP A 87 7.62 14.79 -19.57
N LYS A 88 6.97 14.44 -18.45
CA LYS A 88 7.08 13.12 -17.81
C LYS A 88 5.91 12.19 -18.13
N GLY A 89 5.07 12.54 -19.11
CA GLY A 89 3.95 11.70 -19.53
C GLY A 89 2.69 11.82 -18.66
N ILE A 90 2.57 12.83 -17.79
CA ILE A 90 1.38 13.11 -16.98
C ILE A 90 0.68 14.37 -17.51
N PRO A 91 -0.19 14.24 -18.53
CA PRO A 91 -0.77 15.41 -19.21
C PRO A 91 -1.85 16.12 -18.39
N ARG A 92 -2.41 15.46 -17.38
CA ARG A 92 -3.47 15.98 -16.51
C ARG A 92 -3.06 15.85 -15.05
N ARG A 93 -3.55 16.78 -14.25
CA ARG A 93 -3.26 16.85 -12.81
C ARG A 93 -4.42 16.29 -12.01
N ILE A 94 -4.16 15.78 -10.80
CA ILE A 94 -5.24 15.41 -9.86
C ILE A 94 -5.76 16.61 -9.04
N GLY A 95 -5.02 17.73 -9.01
CA GLY A 95 -5.42 18.94 -8.29
C GLY A 95 -4.56 19.21 -7.05
N SER A 96 -4.45 20.48 -6.68
CA SER A 96 -3.65 20.93 -5.54
C SER A 96 -4.40 20.77 -4.22
N GLY A 97 -3.69 20.41 -3.16
CA GLY A 97 -4.29 20.33 -1.82
C GLY A 97 -5.17 19.10 -1.63
N PHE A 98 -4.96 18.08 -2.46
CA PHE A 98 -5.61 16.78 -2.34
C PHE A 98 -5.20 16.06 -1.04
N GLY A 99 -4.04 16.42 -0.48
CA GLY A 99 -3.51 15.83 0.74
C GLY A 99 -2.70 14.58 0.45
N ASP A 100 -2.36 13.86 1.51
CA ASP A 100 -1.71 12.56 1.36
C ASP A 100 -2.69 11.59 0.71
N SER A 101 -2.15 10.72 -0.14
CA SER A 101 -2.98 9.85 -0.95
C SER A 101 -2.48 8.43 -1.00
N TYR A 102 -3.44 7.52 -1.16
CA TYR A 102 -3.20 6.18 -1.65
C TYR A 102 -3.26 6.18 -3.19
N VAL A 103 -2.19 5.64 -3.77
CA VAL A 103 -1.84 5.42 -5.18
C VAL A 103 -2.33 4.12 -5.85
N GLN A 104 -3.20 4.08 -6.86
CA GLN A 104 -3.34 2.88 -7.72
C GLN A 104 -2.86 3.14 -9.14
N LEU A 105 -2.03 2.24 -9.64
CA LEU A 105 -1.53 2.20 -11.01
C LEU A 105 -2.09 0.97 -11.71
N THR A 106 -2.69 1.13 -12.88
CA THR A 106 -3.32 0.02 -13.59
C THR A 106 -3.06 0.08 -15.09
N ALA A 107 -2.72 -1.07 -15.71
CA ALA A 107 -2.53 -1.19 -17.15
C ALA A 107 -2.81 -2.61 -17.66
N ASP A 108 -3.07 -2.74 -18.96
CA ASP A 108 -3.25 -4.02 -19.67
C ASP A 108 -1.93 -4.65 -20.16
N PHE A 109 -0.80 -4.12 -19.67
CA PHE A 109 0.55 -4.60 -19.93
C PHE A 109 1.37 -4.66 -18.62
N ASP A 110 2.44 -5.45 -18.63
CA ASP A 110 3.30 -5.62 -17.47
C ASP A 110 4.15 -4.36 -17.19
N PHE A 111 4.19 -3.95 -15.93
CA PHE A 111 5.12 -2.94 -15.43
C PHE A 111 5.47 -3.22 -13.96
N VAL A 112 6.57 -2.62 -13.51
CA VAL A 112 6.97 -2.61 -12.10
C VAL A 112 6.96 -1.18 -11.61
N ALA A 113 6.35 -0.94 -10.44
CA ALA A 113 6.44 0.34 -9.76
C ALA A 113 7.06 0.19 -8.37
N THR A 114 7.82 1.20 -7.96
CA THR A 114 8.43 1.31 -6.64
C THR A 114 8.16 2.71 -6.09
N SER A 115 7.88 2.81 -4.79
CA SER A 115 7.59 4.07 -4.12
C SER A 115 8.69 4.45 -3.13
N TYR A 116 8.92 5.75 -3.02
CA TYR A 116 9.94 6.33 -2.16
C TYR A 116 9.44 7.60 -1.48
N MET A 117 10.05 7.92 -0.33
CA MET A 117 9.95 9.23 0.30
C MET A 117 11.31 9.92 0.24
N ARG A 118 11.33 11.18 -0.18
CA ARG A 118 12.51 12.03 -0.19
C ARG A 118 12.35 13.21 0.76
N THR A 119 13.38 13.55 1.51
CA THR A 119 13.45 14.77 2.33
C THR A 119 14.21 15.91 1.62
N ASN A 120 14.09 17.12 2.15
CA ASN A 120 14.73 18.32 1.57
C ASN A 120 16.27 18.27 1.55
N ASP A 121 16.87 17.51 2.45
CA ASP A 121 18.33 17.29 2.50
C ASP A 121 18.79 16.13 1.58
N GLY A 122 17.85 15.54 0.83
CA GLY A 122 18.14 14.53 -0.19
C GLY A 122 18.17 13.09 0.31
N PHE A 123 17.88 12.83 1.59
CA PHE A 123 17.67 11.46 2.05
C PHE A 123 16.47 10.84 1.32
N LEU A 124 16.61 9.58 0.90
CA LEU A 124 15.63 8.84 0.12
C LEU A 124 15.46 7.45 0.72
N THR A 125 14.22 7.05 0.95
CA THR A 125 13.89 5.73 1.52
C THR A 125 12.74 5.06 0.79
N GLY A 126 12.69 3.74 0.80
CA GLY A 126 11.61 2.97 0.18
C GLY A 126 10.33 3.00 1.01
N MET A 127 9.18 3.05 0.33
CA MET A 127 7.85 3.17 0.96
C MET A 127 6.88 2.06 0.55
N GLY A 128 7.33 1.09 -0.26
CA GLY A 128 6.44 0.07 -0.83
C GLY A 128 6.04 -1.07 0.12
N ASN A 129 6.69 -1.19 1.28
CA ASN A 129 6.40 -2.28 2.21
C ASN A 129 5.08 -2.05 2.96
N ILE A 130 4.36 -3.13 3.20
CA ILE A 130 3.13 -3.17 4.00
C ILE A 130 3.26 -4.30 5.02
N LEU A 131 2.48 -4.25 6.09
CA LEU A 131 2.35 -5.38 6.99
C LEU A 131 1.59 -6.51 6.28
N VAL A 132 2.06 -7.74 6.46
CA VAL A 132 1.40 -8.93 5.92
C VAL A 132 0.40 -9.42 6.97
N PRO A 133 -0.89 -9.57 6.64
CA PRO A 133 -1.86 -10.07 7.60
C PRO A 133 -1.64 -11.56 7.89
N VAL A 134 -1.94 -11.96 9.12
CA VAL A 134 -2.07 -13.36 9.54
C VAL A 134 -3.48 -13.60 10.09
N ASP A 135 -3.78 -14.85 10.42
CA ASP A 135 -5.07 -15.24 10.98
C ASP A 135 -5.40 -14.46 12.25
N GLY A 136 -6.61 -13.89 12.29
CA GLY A 136 -7.08 -13.04 13.38
C GLY A 136 -7.92 -13.74 14.45
N GLU A 137 -8.06 -15.08 14.43
CA GLU A 137 -9.02 -15.79 15.31
C GLU A 137 -8.77 -15.48 16.80
N ALA A 138 -7.50 -15.34 17.20
CA ALA A 138 -7.11 -14.98 18.57
C ALA A 138 -7.64 -13.59 19.02
N PHE A 139 -7.93 -12.71 18.07
CA PHE A 139 -8.50 -11.37 18.29
C PHE A 139 -10.00 -11.31 17.95
N GLY A 140 -10.61 -12.44 17.56
CA GLY A 140 -12.02 -12.51 17.17
C GLY A 140 -12.35 -11.81 15.85
N THR A 141 -11.35 -11.63 14.98
CA THR A 141 -11.50 -11.01 13.65
C THR A 141 -10.94 -11.91 12.56
N ALA A 142 -11.23 -11.61 11.30
CA ALA A 142 -10.66 -12.35 10.17
C ALA A 142 -9.14 -12.18 10.07
N CYS A 143 -8.64 -10.97 10.29
CA CYS A 143 -7.24 -10.63 10.04
C CYS A 143 -6.61 -9.86 11.19
N VAL A 144 -5.30 -10.08 11.37
CA VAL A 144 -4.45 -9.25 12.21
C VAL A 144 -3.17 -8.87 11.48
N TYR A 145 -2.76 -7.60 11.58
CA TYR A 145 -1.50 -7.09 11.04
C TYR A 145 -0.57 -6.76 12.20
N GLU A 146 0.65 -7.32 12.18
CA GLU A 146 1.58 -7.18 13.30
C GLU A 146 2.71 -6.18 13.00
N ALA A 147 2.79 -5.13 13.81
CA ALA A 147 3.96 -4.26 13.86
C ALA A 147 4.88 -4.72 15.00
N THR A 148 6.00 -5.34 14.66
CA THR A 148 6.91 -5.96 15.63
C THR A 148 7.77 -4.97 16.41
N ILE A 149 7.80 -3.72 15.97
CA ILE A 149 8.46 -2.62 16.65
C ILE A 149 7.69 -1.33 16.45
N PHE A 150 7.35 -0.67 17.55
CA PHE A 150 6.68 0.62 17.56
C PHE A 150 7.15 1.40 18.80
N ASN A 151 7.61 2.62 18.61
CA ASN A 151 8.18 3.42 19.69
C ASN A 151 7.09 3.94 20.64
N PRO A 152 7.39 4.07 21.94
CA PRO A 152 6.43 4.61 22.88
C PRO A 152 6.20 6.12 22.65
N ALA A 153 5.12 6.67 23.19
CA ALA A 153 4.78 8.09 23.08
C ALA A 153 5.85 9.01 23.67
N SER A 154 6.53 8.52 24.72
CA SER A 154 7.65 9.21 25.37
C SER A 154 8.87 9.40 24.45
N ASN A 155 8.98 8.65 23.34
CA ASN A 155 10.05 8.81 22.37
C ASN A 155 9.70 9.85 21.29
N THR A 156 9.83 11.12 21.64
CA THR A 156 9.54 12.24 20.73
C THR A 156 10.62 12.48 19.66
N ASN A 157 11.78 11.84 19.78
CA ASN A 157 12.86 11.96 18.79
C ASN A 157 12.69 11.01 17.60
N GLN A 158 11.78 10.04 17.72
CA GLN A 158 11.46 9.04 16.71
C GLN A 158 10.00 8.62 16.90
N VAL A 159 9.07 9.38 16.31
CA VAL A 159 7.64 9.14 16.46
C VAL A 159 7.23 7.99 15.54
N SER A 160 6.68 6.93 16.14
CA SER A 160 6.08 5.84 15.38
C SER A 160 4.65 6.19 14.98
N SER A 161 4.23 5.76 13.80
CA SER A 161 2.84 5.85 13.37
C SER A 161 2.41 4.65 12.54
N LEU A 162 1.14 4.29 12.63
CA LEU A 162 0.50 3.35 11.73
C LEU A 162 -0.28 4.14 10.69
N ARG A 163 -0.07 3.85 9.41
CA ARG A 163 -0.98 4.31 8.35
C ARG A 163 -1.85 3.14 7.93
N ILE A 164 -3.15 3.30 8.05
CA ILE A 164 -4.15 2.29 7.72
C ILE A 164 -4.99 2.82 6.57
N VAL A 165 -5.06 2.09 5.46
CA VAL A 165 -5.78 2.45 4.23
C VAL A 165 -6.93 1.48 4.03
N GLU A 166 -8.15 1.97 3.85
CA GLU A 166 -9.34 1.16 3.58
C GLU A 166 -9.48 0.90 2.08
N ARG A 167 -9.73 -0.36 1.69
CA ARG A 167 -9.71 -0.82 0.29
C ARG A 167 -10.98 -1.53 -0.19
N GLY A 168 -11.89 -1.86 0.71
CA GLY A 168 -13.16 -2.51 0.44
C GLY A 168 -14.27 -1.57 0.00
N GLY A 169 -14.10 -0.25 0.17
CA GLY A 169 -15.07 0.76 -0.23
C GLY A 169 -16.22 0.95 0.77
N SER A 170 -16.01 0.52 2.02
CA SER A 170 -16.94 0.74 3.14
C SER A 170 -16.17 1.10 4.40
N ASP A 171 -16.76 1.94 5.25
CA ASP A 171 -16.17 2.28 6.54
C ASP A 171 -15.76 1.01 7.31
N THR A 172 -14.51 0.97 7.75
CA THR A 172 -13.91 -0.21 8.36
C THR A 172 -13.52 0.07 9.80
N ALA A 173 -14.06 -0.74 10.71
CA ALA A 173 -13.66 -0.75 12.11
C ALA A 173 -12.33 -1.47 12.29
N VAL A 174 -11.45 -0.89 13.11
CA VAL A 174 -10.12 -1.42 13.42
C VAL A 174 -9.91 -1.36 14.93
N SER A 175 -9.42 -2.46 15.49
CA SER A 175 -9.02 -2.58 16.89
C SER A 175 -7.51 -2.75 16.99
N ILE A 176 -6.84 -1.89 17.77
CA ILE A 176 -5.39 -1.96 17.96
C ILE A 176 -5.08 -2.42 19.38
N TYR A 177 -4.33 -3.51 19.49
CA TYR A 177 -3.79 -4.00 20.75
C TYR A 177 -2.29 -3.73 20.81
N GLY A 178 -1.79 -3.40 22.00
CA GLY A 178 -0.36 -3.18 22.23
C GLY A 178 0.17 -4.16 23.26
N THR A 179 1.30 -4.81 22.98
CA THR A 179 2.06 -5.58 23.98
C THR A 179 3.42 -4.94 24.17
N ASP A 180 3.73 -4.57 25.40
CA ASP A 180 4.98 -3.91 25.76
C ASP A 180 6.16 -4.90 25.90
N ASP A 181 7.35 -4.40 26.26
CA ASP A 181 8.56 -5.22 26.42
C ASP A 181 8.53 -6.09 27.70
N ASP A 182 7.70 -5.75 28.69
CA ASP A 182 7.44 -6.61 29.85
C ASP A 182 6.46 -7.75 29.51
N GLY A 183 5.86 -7.70 28.31
CA GLY A 183 4.90 -8.69 27.81
C GLY A 183 3.47 -8.44 28.28
N VAL A 184 3.17 -7.24 28.80
CA VAL A 184 1.82 -6.85 29.20
C VAL A 184 1.05 -6.35 27.98
N THR A 185 -0.15 -6.87 27.79
CA THR A 185 -1.05 -6.48 26.68
C THR A 185 -2.11 -5.47 27.14
N TYR A 186 -2.34 -4.45 26.31
CA TYR A 186 -3.26 -3.33 26.51
C TYR A 186 -4.19 -3.17 25.30
N GLY A 187 -5.31 -2.48 25.51
CA GLY A 187 -6.34 -2.22 24.50
C GLY A 187 -7.57 -3.13 24.59
N PRO A 188 -8.44 -3.12 23.57
CA PRO A 188 -8.23 -2.50 22.26
C PRO A 188 -8.41 -0.98 22.25
N VAL A 189 -7.59 -0.29 21.46
CA VAL A 189 -7.91 1.06 20.98
C VAL A 189 -8.73 0.95 19.70
N GLY A 190 -9.98 1.42 19.74
CA GLY A 190 -10.88 1.42 18.60
C GLY A 190 -10.74 2.66 17.71
N LEU A 191 -10.81 2.45 16.39
CA LEU A 191 -10.92 3.51 15.39
C LEU A 191 -11.69 3.04 14.16
N THR A 192 -12.27 3.98 13.42
CA THR A 192 -12.86 3.74 12.10
C THR A 192 -12.02 4.42 11.03
N VAL A 193 -11.81 3.72 9.92
CA VAL A 193 -11.23 4.25 8.68
C VAL A 193 -12.35 4.39 7.66
N ALA A 194 -12.53 5.59 7.10
CA ALA A 194 -13.60 5.87 6.15
C ALA A 194 -13.42 5.05 4.86
N ALA A 195 -14.53 4.78 4.17
CA ALA A 195 -14.55 4.11 2.88
C ALA A 195 -13.57 4.74 1.87
N ASN A 196 -12.67 3.94 1.31
CA ASN A 196 -11.57 4.32 0.42
C ASN A 196 -10.58 5.36 0.98
N GLY A 197 -10.70 5.70 2.26
CA GLY A 197 -9.85 6.68 2.92
C GLY A 197 -8.65 6.02 3.58
N ALA A 198 -7.93 6.84 4.34
CA ALA A 198 -6.84 6.37 5.16
C ALA A 198 -6.79 7.14 6.48
N ARG A 199 -6.21 6.51 7.49
CA ARG A 199 -6.00 7.12 8.79
C ARG A 199 -4.59 6.83 9.27
N THR A 200 -3.92 7.87 9.74
CA THR A 200 -2.62 7.75 10.39
C THR A 200 -2.76 8.03 11.87
N VAL A 201 -2.29 7.10 12.71
CA VAL A 201 -2.30 7.21 14.18
C VAL A 201 -0.89 7.12 14.71
N THR A 202 -0.51 8.07 15.55
CA THR A 202 0.83 8.17 16.15
C THR A 202 0.92 7.43 17.48
N SER A 203 2.14 7.15 17.95
CA SER A 203 2.36 6.60 19.30
C SER A 203 1.79 7.50 20.40
N GLN A 204 1.90 8.82 20.24
CA GLN A 204 1.32 9.77 21.20
C GLN A 204 -0.21 9.66 21.26
N GLN A 205 -0.89 9.53 20.12
CA GLN A 205 -2.33 9.36 20.09
C GLN A 205 -2.76 8.02 20.67
N LEU A 206 -2.05 6.94 20.35
CA LEU A 206 -2.37 5.60 20.85
C LEU A 206 -2.19 5.48 22.37
N GLU A 207 -1.14 6.04 22.96
CA GLU A 207 -0.89 5.90 24.41
C GLU A 207 -1.56 6.97 25.27
N ASN A 208 -1.55 8.23 24.82
CA ASN A 208 -2.11 9.33 25.61
C ASN A 208 -3.60 9.58 25.31
N GLY A 209 -4.14 8.89 24.30
CA GLY A 209 -5.49 9.09 23.78
C GLY A 209 -5.58 10.22 22.76
N ASP A 210 -6.66 10.18 22.00
CA ASP A 210 -7.03 11.18 20.99
C ASP A 210 -8.58 11.23 20.91
N PRO A 211 -9.22 12.39 20.72
CA PRO A 211 -10.67 12.49 20.64
C PRO A 211 -11.34 11.61 19.57
N ASP A 212 -10.61 11.24 18.52
CA ASP A 212 -11.11 10.42 17.43
C ASP A 212 -10.86 8.90 17.68
N LEU A 213 -10.35 8.52 18.86
CA LEU A 213 -10.11 7.14 19.29
C LEU A 213 -11.02 6.79 20.47
N ASP A 214 -11.47 5.54 20.53
CA ASP A 214 -12.43 5.10 21.57
C ASP A 214 -11.77 4.88 22.94
N GLU A 215 -10.48 4.52 22.96
CA GLU A 215 -9.68 4.26 24.16
C GLU A 215 -8.21 4.67 23.95
N MET A 216 -7.31 4.29 24.87
CA MET A 216 -5.87 4.46 24.75
C MET A 216 -5.14 3.23 25.31
N LEU A 217 -3.89 3.01 24.88
CA LEU A 217 -3.02 1.95 25.40
C LEU A 217 -2.47 2.27 26.80
N ALA A 218 -2.48 3.55 27.21
CA ALA A 218 -1.78 4.07 28.38
C ALA A 218 -0.25 3.93 28.28
N ASP A 219 0.45 4.32 29.34
CA ASP A 219 1.91 4.24 29.43
C ASP A 219 2.37 2.79 29.69
N GLY A 220 3.22 2.26 28.79
CA GLY A 220 3.76 0.90 28.87
C GLY A 220 5.27 0.87 29.06
N THR A 221 5.84 -0.32 29.27
CA THR A 221 7.29 -0.46 29.43
C THR A 221 8.00 -0.70 28.09
N GLY A 222 8.91 0.20 27.72
CA GLY A 222 9.80 -0.03 26.58
C GLY A 222 9.14 0.23 25.24
N LYS A 223 9.41 -0.62 24.24
CA LYS A 223 8.78 -0.56 22.91
C LYS A 223 7.53 -1.42 22.87
N TRP A 224 6.70 -1.16 21.85
CA TRP A 224 5.49 -1.90 21.61
C TRP A 224 5.64 -2.87 20.46
N ARG A 225 4.94 -4.00 20.59
CA ARG A 225 4.45 -4.81 19.48
C ARG A 225 2.96 -4.52 19.34
N LEU A 226 2.51 -4.10 18.16
CA LEU A 226 1.11 -3.79 17.92
C LEU A 226 0.46 -4.87 17.05
N ALA A 227 -0.78 -5.22 17.39
CA ALA A 227 -1.66 -6.06 16.61
C ALA A 227 -2.86 -5.22 16.14
N VAL A 228 -3.01 -5.06 14.83
CA VAL A 228 -4.11 -4.33 14.20
C VAL A 228 -5.13 -5.35 13.69
N ALA A 229 -6.23 -5.50 14.40
CA ALA A 229 -7.27 -6.50 14.13
C ALA A 229 -8.46 -5.86 13.38
N THR A 230 -8.95 -6.55 12.35
CA THR A 230 -10.13 -6.10 11.58
C THR A 230 -10.77 -7.25 10.78
N ASP A 231 -12.04 -7.07 10.42
CA ASP A 231 -12.76 -7.87 9.42
C ASP A 231 -12.80 -7.20 8.04
N GLY A 232 -12.38 -5.93 7.94
CA GLY A 232 -12.41 -5.16 6.71
C GLY A 232 -11.16 -5.33 5.85
N MET A 233 -11.25 -4.89 4.60
CA MET A 233 -10.13 -4.92 3.66
C MET A 233 -9.26 -3.69 3.86
N ILE A 234 -8.12 -3.85 4.54
CA ILE A 234 -7.18 -2.75 4.78
C ILE A 234 -5.76 -3.07 4.31
N VAL A 235 -4.96 -2.01 4.15
CA VAL A 235 -3.51 -2.05 4.04
C VAL A 235 -2.91 -1.28 5.20
N VAL A 236 -1.90 -1.84 5.86
CA VAL A 236 -1.25 -1.20 7.02
C VAL A 236 0.23 -0.97 6.74
N MET A 237 0.72 0.24 7.01
CA MET A 237 2.14 0.58 7.05
C MET A 237 2.57 0.87 8.49
N ASN A 238 3.77 0.42 8.85
CA ASN A 238 4.45 0.81 10.09
C ASN A 238 5.52 1.84 9.76
N LEU A 239 5.36 3.07 10.25
CA LEU A 239 6.20 4.21 9.91
C LEU A 239 6.94 4.74 11.14
N LEU A 240 8.13 5.28 10.90
CA LEU A 240 8.92 5.97 11.91
C LEU A 240 9.43 7.30 11.36
N GLU A 241 9.16 8.38 12.08
CA GLU A 241 9.52 9.73 11.67
C GLU A 241 10.44 10.41 12.70
N SER A 242 11.52 11.05 12.19
CA SER A 242 12.37 11.92 13.00
C SER A 242 11.84 13.36 13.04
N PRO A 243 12.26 14.18 14.02
CA PRO A 243 11.95 15.62 14.05
C PRO A 243 12.41 16.41 12.83
N THR A 244 13.36 15.88 12.05
CA THR A 244 13.83 16.50 10.80
C THR A 244 13.01 16.07 9.58
N GLY A 245 11.92 15.33 9.77
CA GLY A 245 11.04 14.85 8.72
C GLY A 245 11.57 13.62 7.98
N HIS A 246 12.59 12.93 8.50
CA HIS A 246 13.02 11.67 7.89
C HIS A 246 12.01 10.59 8.24
N LEU A 247 11.28 10.14 7.24
CA LEU A 247 10.37 9.01 7.36
C LEU A 247 11.10 7.71 7.01
N THR A 248 10.82 6.62 7.69
CA THR A 248 11.24 5.27 7.32
C THR A 248 10.06 4.32 7.45
N ASN A 249 9.91 3.41 6.50
CA ASN A 249 8.94 2.34 6.56
C ASN A 249 9.59 1.11 7.24
N LEU A 250 9.02 0.70 8.37
CA LEU A 250 9.42 -0.45 9.17
C LEU A 250 8.61 -1.72 8.84
N GLY A 251 7.76 -1.65 7.82
CA GLY A 251 7.07 -2.81 7.27
C GLY A 251 8.08 -3.88 6.83
N PRO A 252 7.78 -5.17 7.07
CA PRO A 252 8.73 -6.24 6.84
C PRO A 252 9.08 -6.33 5.35
N VAL A 253 10.35 -6.65 5.08
CA VAL A 253 10.69 -7.39 3.87
C VAL A 253 10.45 -8.85 4.22
N VAL A 254 9.51 -9.52 3.56
CA VAL A 254 9.28 -10.95 3.77
C VAL A 254 10.54 -11.69 3.34
N LEU A 255 11.40 -12.01 4.30
CA LEU A 255 12.51 -12.93 4.09
C LEU A 255 11.87 -14.30 4.04
N SER A 256 11.80 -14.91 2.85
CA SER A 256 11.17 -16.21 2.65
C SER A 256 11.68 -17.20 3.70
N ALA A 257 10.78 -17.64 4.59
CA ALA A 257 10.96 -18.91 5.24
C ALA A 257 10.78 -19.97 4.15
N PHE A 258 11.69 -20.94 4.06
CA PHE A 258 11.43 -22.13 3.26
C PHE A 258 10.19 -22.80 3.85
N SER A 259 9.06 -22.65 3.17
CA SER A 259 7.80 -23.34 3.46
C SER A 259 7.37 -24.05 2.18
N ASP A 260 7.00 -25.30 2.33
CA ASP A 260 6.58 -26.21 1.26
C ASP A 260 5.27 -25.72 0.64
N GLY A 261 5.32 -24.83 -0.36
CA GLY A 261 4.26 -24.59 -1.35
C GLY A 261 2.88 -24.07 -0.90
N ASP A 262 2.48 -24.29 0.35
CA ASP A 262 1.10 -24.16 0.85
C ASP A 262 0.96 -23.12 2.00
N ASP A 263 2.04 -22.61 2.64
CA ASP A 263 1.89 -21.74 3.83
C ASP A 263 2.08 -20.22 3.59
N LEU A 264 2.18 -19.77 2.34
CA LEU A 264 2.15 -18.33 2.02
C LEU A 264 0.82 -17.90 1.37
N GLU A 265 -0.24 -18.69 1.56
CA GLU A 265 -1.58 -18.22 1.24
C GLU A 265 -2.00 -17.19 2.29
N THR A 266 -2.34 -15.99 1.82
CA THR A 266 -3.08 -15.00 2.62
C THR A 266 -4.25 -15.74 3.31
N PRO A 267 -4.41 -15.64 4.64
CA PRO A 267 -5.46 -16.39 5.34
C PRO A 267 -6.84 -16.19 4.69
N GLN A 268 -7.66 -17.23 4.68
CA GLN A 268 -9.03 -17.16 4.13
C GLN A 268 -9.81 -16.04 4.84
N GLY A 269 -10.18 -14.99 4.09
CA GLY A 269 -10.82 -13.78 4.64
C GLY A 269 -9.94 -12.53 4.56
N CYS A 270 -8.61 -12.68 4.51
CA CYS A 270 -7.64 -11.58 4.40
C CYS A 270 -7.35 -11.15 2.97
N THR A 271 -8.41 -10.96 2.19
CA THR A 271 -8.36 -10.69 0.75
C THR A 271 -7.92 -9.27 0.36
N GLY A 272 -7.57 -8.43 1.35
CA GLY A 272 -7.16 -7.03 1.13
C GLY A 272 -5.66 -6.81 0.92
N ALA A 273 -4.80 -7.79 1.19
CA ALA A 273 -3.38 -7.68 0.88
C ALA A 273 -3.16 -8.03 -0.60
N PRO A 274 -2.62 -7.12 -1.45
CA PRO A 274 -2.31 -7.48 -2.82
C PRO A 274 -1.37 -8.69 -2.81
N PRO A 275 -1.56 -9.68 -3.71
CA PRO A 275 -0.60 -10.76 -3.83
C PRO A 275 0.76 -10.13 -4.10
N HIS A 276 1.72 -10.34 -3.20
CA HIS A 276 3.06 -9.77 -3.29
C HIS A 276 3.79 -10.34 -4.51
N ARG A 277 3.46 -9.88 -5.72
CA ARG A 277 4.19 -10.26 -6.93
C ARG A 277 5.38 -9.31 -7.08
N LEU A 278 6.40 -9.53 -6.25
CA LEU A 278 7.64 -8.74 -6.30
C LEU A 278 8.58 -9.11 -7.46
N VAL A 279 8.22 -10.04 -8.33
CA VAL A 279 9.08 -10.45 -9.45
C VAL A 279 8.23 -10.75 -10.68
N ALA A 280 8.38 -9.94 -11.73
CA ALA A 280 8.05 -10.37 -13.08
C ALA A 280 8.94 -11.58 -13.39
N GLN A 281 8.33 -12.75 -13.68
CA GLN A 281 9.11 -13.86 -14.20
C GLN A 281 9.84 -13.36 -15.45
N PRO A 282 11.16 -13.54 -15.56
CA PRO A 282 11.84 -13.24 -16.82
C PRO A 282 11.13 -14.03 -17.93
N PRO A 283 10.96 -13.44 -19.13
CA PRO A 283 10.38 -14.17 -20.25
C PRO A 283 11.14 -15.47 -20.41
N ALA A 284 10.42 -16.58 -20.57
CA ALA A 284 11.00 -17.87 -20.82
C ALA A 284 12.02 -17.71 -21.94
N ALA A 285 13.30 -17.93 -21.62
CA ALA A 285 14.34 -17.96 -22.64
C ALA A 285 13.95 -19.09 -23.60
N ASP A 286 13.62 -18.72 -24.83
CA ASP A 286 13.38 -19.66 -25.91
C ASP A 286 14.67 -20.48 -26.09
N VAL A 287 14.68 -21.70 -25.54
CA VAL A 287 15.77 -22.65 -25.74
C VAL A 287 15.67 -23.12 -27.18
N ARG A 288 16.48 -22.51 -28.05
CA ARG A 288 16.78 -23.05 -29.38
C ARG A 288 17.80 -24.16 -29.29
#